data_AF-A0A654U979-F1
#
_entry.id   AF-A0A654U979-F1
#
_cell.length_a   1.000
_cell.length_b   1.000
_cell.length_c   1.000
_cell.angle_alpha   90.00
_cell.angle_beta   90.00
_cell.angle_gamma   90.00
#
_symmetry.space_group_name_H-M   'P 1'
#
loop_
_entity.id
_entity.type
_entity.pdbx_description
1 polymer ?
#
loop_
_entity_poly.entity_id
_entity_poly.type
_entity_poly.pdbx_seq_one_letter_code
_entity_poly.pdbx_strand_id
1 'polypeptide(L)' 'MVLQILTFRTTGRRMFRMAPFHHHFELVGWAETTVIIRFWLLTAITCGLGVALFYGEWLAAVGA' A
#
# COMPACT_ATOMS: atom_id res chain seq x y z
N MET A 1 5.45 -7.93 0.75
CA MET A 1 6.68 -8.76 0.66
C MET A 1 6.77 -9.83 1.74
N VAL A 2 6.49 -9.52 3.02
CA VAL A 2 6.53 -10.51 4.13
C VAL A 2 5.60 -11.71 3.89
N LEU A 3 4.38 -11.48 3.39
CA LEU A 3 3.42 -12.56 3.12
C LEU A 3 3.93 -13.57 2.08
N GLN A 4 4.61 -13.13 1.02
CA GLN A 4 5.18 -14.01 -0.01
C GLN A 4 6.30 -14.90 0.55
N ILE A 5 7.14 -14.34 1.41
CA ILE A 5 8.23 -15.09 2.08
C ILE A 5 7.64 -16.13 3.03
N LEU A 6 6.61 -15.76 3.80
CA LEU A 6 5.90 -16.69 4.69
C LEU A 6 5.27 -17.85 3.91
N THR A 7 4.48 -17.57 2.86
CA THR A 7 3.82 -18.63 2.07
C THR A 7 4.81 -19.53 1.31
N PHE A 8 5.93 -18.96 0.83
CA PHE A 8 6.96 -19.75 0.15
C PHE A 8 7.68 -20.68 1.13
N ARG A 9 7.95 -20.21 2.36
CA ARG A 9 8.56 -21.03 3.43
C ARG A 9 7.62 -22.11 3.97
N THR A 10 6.31 -21.87 4.01
CA THR A 10 5.34 -22.83 4.57
C THR A 10 4.79 -23.82 3.55
N THR A 11 4.62 -23.40 2.29
CA THR A 11 3.80 -24.15 1.31
C THR A 11 4.53 -24.42 0.00
N GLY A 12 5.73 -23.86 -0.19
CA GLY A 12 6.55 -24.06 -1.40
C GLY A 12 5.95 -23.45 -2.69
N ARG A 13 4.76 -22.85 -2.61
CA ARG A 13 4.06 -22.22 -3.73
C ARG A 13 4.18 -20.70 -3.63
N ARG A 14 4.58 -20.06 -4.73
CA ARG A 14 4.68 -18.59 -4.82
C ARG A 14 3.27 -18.02 -4.98
N MET A 15 2.78 -17.27 -3.99
CA MET A 15 1.44 -16.69 -4.03
C MET A 15 1.31 -15.54 -5.05
N PHE A 16 2.39 -14.80 -5.26
CA PHE A 16 2.48 -13.76 -6.29
C PHE A 16 3.49 -14.17 -7.36
N ARG A 17 3.15 -13.98 -8.64
CA ARG A 17 4.02 -14.29 -9.80
C ARG A 17 5.34 -13.49 -9.75
N MET A 18 5.34 -12.30 -9.18
CA MET A 18 6.52 -11.48 -8.89
C MET A 18 6.16 -10.47 -7.79
N ALA A 19 7.07 -10.24 -6.84
CA ALA A 19 7.05 -9.06 -5.98
C ALA A 19 8.21 -8.17 -6.44
N PRO A 20 8.05 -6.84 -6.50
CA PRO A 20 7.11 -6.02 -5.71
C PRO A 20 5.72 -5.88 -6.34
N PHE A 21 4.76 -5.37 -5.55
CA PHE A 21 3.33 -5.34 -5.90
C PHE A 21 3.01 -4.50 -7.15
N HIS A 22 3.84 -3.51 -7.52
CA HIS A 22 3.66 -2.74 -8.76
C HIS A 22 3.89 -3.56 -10.04
N HIS A 23 4.86 -4.50 -10.03
CA HIS A 23 5.08 -5.41 -11.16
C HIS A 23 3.90 -6.35 -11.40
N HIS A 24 3.07 -6.63 -10.38
CA HIS A 24 1.84 -7.40 -10.60
C HIS A 24 0.89 -6.67 -11.56
N PHE A 25 0.77 -5.35 -11.43
CA PHE A 25 -0.09 -4.55 -12.32
C PHE A 25 0.51 -4.40 -13.72
N GLU A 26 1.83 -4.31 -13.83
CA GLU A 26 2.51 -4.33 -15.13
C GLU A 26 2.29 -5.68 -15.86
N LEU A 27 2.37 -6.80 -15.14
CA LEU A 27 2.07 -8.14 -15.68
C LEU A 27 0.60 -8.33 -16.07
N VAL A 28 -0.31 -7.52 -15.51
CA VAL A 28 -1.73 -7.46 -15.89
C VAL A 28 -1.95 -6.56 -17.12
N GLY A 29 -0.90 -5.91 -17.63
CA GLY A 29 -0.92 -5.10 -18.84
C GLY A 29 -1.09 -3.60 -18.60
N TRP A 30 -0.91 -3.11 -17.37
CA TRP A 30 -0.96 -1.68 -17.09
C TRP A 30 0.38 -1.01 -17.42
N ALA A 31 0.32 0.21 -17.97
CA ALA A 31 1.50 1.03 -18.14
C ALA A 31 2.09 1.43 -16.77
N GLU A 32 3.41 1.36 -16.64
CA GLU A 32 4.16 1.68 -15.41
C GLU A 32 3.73 3.03 -14.81
N THR A 33 3.63 4.08 -15.64
CA THR A 33 3.19 5.42 -15.22
C THR A 33 1.79 5.42 -14.61
N THR A 34 0.88 4.59 -15.12
CA THR A 34 -0.49 4.48 -14.59
C THR A 34 -0.50 3.85 -13.20
N VAL A 35 0.34 2.84 -12.98
CA VAL A 35 0.51 2.20 -11.67
C VAL A 35 1.07 3.22 -10.67
N ILE A 36 2.14 3.91 -11.04
CA ILE A 36 2.80 4.90 -10.17
C ILE A 36 1.82 5.98 -9.71
N ILE A 37 1.07 6.59 -10.63
CA ILE A 37 0.12 7.67 -10.31
C ILE A 37 -0.98 7.18 -9.36
N ARG A 38 -1.51 5.96 -9.56
CA ARG A 38 -2.56 5.40 -8.69
C ARG A 38 -2.03 5.13 -7.28
N PHE A 39 -0.79 4.63 -7.17
CA PHE A 39 -0.14 4.44 -5.87
C PHE A 39 0.13 5.77 -5.15
N TRP A 40 0.49 6.81 -5.88
CA TRP A 40 0.64 8.16 -5.31
C TRP A 40 -0.69 8.70 -4.78
N LEU A 41 -1.78 8.53 -5.53
CA LEU A 41 -3.13 8.90 -5.07
C LEU A 41 -3.51 8.16 -3.78
N LEU A 42 -3.30 6.85 -3.71
CA LEU A 42 -3.56 6.06 -2.51
C LEU A 42 -2.70 6.52 -1.32
N THR A 43 -1.44 6.88 -1.58
CA THR A 43 -0.51 7.40 -0.57
C THR A 43 -0.97 8.76 -0.05
N ALA A 44 -1.40 9.66 -0.95
CA ALA A 44 -1.91 10.97 -0.56
C ALA A 44 -3.18 10.86 0.30
N ILE A 45 -4.10 9.95 -0.06
CA ILE A 45 -5.33 9.72 0.71
C ILE A 45 -5.03 9.18 2.10
N THR A 46 -4.19 8.14 2.19
CA THR A 46 -3.87 7.51 3.48
C THR A 46 -3.04 8.43 4.38
N CYS A 47 -2.12 9.20 3.82
CA CYS A 47 -1.38 10.24 4.55
C CYS A 47 -2.32 11.34 5.04
N GLY A 48 -3.22 11.85 4.19
CA GLY A 48 -4.22 12.84 4.55
C GLY A 48 -5.15 12.36 5.67
N LEU A 49 -5.60 11.11 5.61
CA LEU A 49 -6.39 10.48 6.68
C LEU A 49 -5.61 10.40 8.00
N GLY A 50 -4.35 9.99 7.97
CA GLY A 50 -3.51 9.93 9.18
C GLY A 50 -3.31 11.31 9.82
N VAL A 51 -3.06 12.33 9.00
CA VAL A 51 -2.95 13.72 9.46
C VAL A 51 -4.28 14.21 10.04
N ALA A 52 -5.41 13.94 9.36
CA ALA A 52 -6.72 14.36 9.84
C ALA A 52 -7.09 13.71 11.17
N LEU A 53 -6.82 12.41 11.35
CA LEU A 53 -7.04 11.70 12.61
C LEU A 53 -6.18 12.29 13.72
N PHE A 54 -4.88 12.49 13.47
CA PHE A 54 -3.97 13.06 14.45
C PHE A 54 -4.40 14.46 14.91
N TYR A 55 -4.72 15.35 13.97
CA TYR A 55 -5.17 16.71 14.32
C TYR A 55 -6.57 16.69 14.98
N GLY A 56 -7.44 15.77 14.58
CA GLY A 56 -8.74 15.58 15.23
C GLY A 56 -8.60 15.20 16.70
N GLU A 57 -7.73 14.23 17.01
CA GLU A 57 -7.41 13.84 18.39
C GLU A 57 -6.73 15.00 19.15
N TRP A 58 -5.76 15.68 18.53
CA TRP A 58 -5.06 16.79 19.15
C TRP A 58 -5.99 17.96 19.51
N LEU A 59 -6.90 18.33 18.59
CA LEU A 59 -7.89 19.39 18.84
C LEU A 59 -8.84 19.02 19.99
N ALA A 60 -9.28 17.76 20.06
CA ALA A 60 -10.12 17.28 21.14
C ALA A 60 -9.40 17.28 22.51
N ALA A 61 -8.08 17.02 22.52
CA ALA A 61 -7.27 16.98 23.73
C ALA A 61 -6.84 18.36 24.24
N VAL A 62 -6.59 19.32 23.35
CA VAL A 62 -6.13 20.68 23.69
C VAL A 62 -7.29 21.67 23.86
N GLY A 63 -8.44 21.40 23.23
CA GLY A 63 -9.64 22.23 23.33
C GLY A 63 -10.56 21.91 24.52
N ALA A 64 -10.19 20.94 25.36
CA ALA A 64 -10.90 20.56 26.59
C ALA A 64 -10.29 21.23 27.82
#